data_AF-A0A4U9TWP3-F1
#
_entry.id   AF-A0A4U9TWP3-F1
#
_cell.length_a   1.000
_cell.length_b   1.000
_cell.length_c   1.000
_cell.angle_alpha   90.00
_cell.angle_beta   90.00
_cell.angle_gamma   90.00
#
_symmetry.space_group_name_H-M   'P 1'
#
loop_
_entity.id
_entity.type
_entity.pdbx_description
1 polymer ?
#
loop_
_entity_poly.entity_id
_entity_poly.type
_entity_poly.pdbx_seq_one_letter_code
_entity_poly.pdbx_strand_id
1 'polypeptide(L)'
;MPPAVTSSELRHCLAKRNVWQRFAAAVSQTFVLNPTLKTLGAADTFLCRCEDVTLGEIDAATGWTAAKLHSRCGMGACQGKICATAARHLFDWPIPQPRVPLTPARLETLALLAPHPNPLPQGEGAGKVSFSGVEVICDRVDTEEECTK
;
A
#
# COMPACT_ATOMS: atom_id res chain seq x y z
N MET A 1 -22.29 -19.88 -1.69
CA MET A 1 -23.26 -19.08 -0.91
C MET A 1 -22.61 -18.83 0.44
N PRO A 2 -22.31 -17.57 0.84
CA PRO A 2 -21.71 -17.31 2.15
C PRO A 2 -22.66 -17.80 3.26
N PRO A 3 -22.15 -18.28 4.40
CA PRO A 3 -22.99 -18.75 5.50
C PRO A 3 -23.87 -17.60 6.00
N ALA A 4 -25.10 -17.93 6.40
CA ALA A 4 -26.02 -16.97 7.00
C ALA A 4 -25.44 -16.49 8.33
N VAL A 5 -24.98 -15.23 8.38
CA VAL A 5 -24.49 -14.59 9.60
C VAL A 5 -25.67 -14.38 10.55
N THR A 6 -25.54 -14.85 11.79
CA THR A 6 -26.59 -14.67 12.80
C THR A 6 -26.64 -13.23 13.31
N SER A 7 -27.81 -12.79 13.79
CA SER A 7 -27.97 -11.43 14.35
C SER A 7 -27.03 -11.17 15.54
N SER A 8 -26.65 -12.19 16.31
CA SER A 8 -25.67 -12.10 17.39
C SER A 8 -24.24 -11.89 16.89
N GLU A 9 -23.81 -12.63 15.86
CA GLU A 9 -22.49 -12.48 15.25
C GLU A 9 -22.37 -11.11 14.58
N LEU A 10 -23.42 -10.65 13.90
CA LEU A 10 -23.46 -9.30 13.32
C LEU A 10 -23.28 -8.23 14.39
N ARG A 11 -24.03 -8.31 15.50
CA ARG A 11 -23.88 -7.36 16.63
C ARG A 11 -22.46 -7.38 17.21
N HIS A 12 -21.87 -8.56 17.37
CA HIS A 12 -20.51 -8.69 17.87
C HIS A 12 -19.49 -8.04 16.91
N CYS A 13 -19.58 -8.32 15.61
CA CYS A 13 -18.71 -7.74 14.59
C CYS A 13 -18.87 -6.22 14.48
N LEU A 14 -20.10 -5.70 14.57
CA LEU A 14 -20.36 -4.26 14.59
C LEU A 14 -19.81 -3.59 15.84
N ALA A 15 -19.96 -4.20 17.02
CA ALA A 15 -19.37 -3.69 18.26
C ALA A 15 -17.84 -3.63 18.16
N LYS A 16 -17.20 -4.70 17.65
CA LYS A 16 -15.75 -4.73 17.41
C LYS A 16 -15.32 -3.65 16.40
N ARG A 17 -16.05 -3.47 15.31
CA ARG A 17 -15.81 -2.39 14.33
C ARG A 17 -15.89 -1.02 15.00
N ASN A 18 -16.89 -0.77 15.84
CA ASN A 18 -17.07 0.52 16.51
C ASN A 18 -15.88 0.86 17.43
N VAL A 19 -15.31 -0.14 18.13
CA VAL A 19 -14.08 0.05 18.92
C VAL A 19 -12.93 0.52 18.03
N TRP A 20 -12.69 -0.16 16.91
CA TRP A 20 -11.62 0.21 15.98
C TRP A 20 -11.87 1.54 15.26
N GLN A 21 -13.12 1.88 14.96
CA GLN A 21 -13.47 3.18 14.39
C GLN A 21 -13.23 4.33 15.37
N ARG A 22 -13.54 4.15 16.67
CA ARG A 22 -13.22 5.14 17.70
C ARG A 22 -11.72 5.32 17.85
N PHE A 23 -10.95 4.24 17.84
CA PHE A 23 -9.49 4.29 17.87
C PHE A 23 -8.94 5.04 16.65
N ALA A 24 -9.39 4.70 15.44
CA ALA A 24 -8.97 5.37 14.21
C ALA A 24 -9.32 6.87 14.21
N ALA A 25 -10.48 7.26 14.75
CA ALA A 25 -10.88 8.65 14.89
C ALA A 25 -9.97 9.40 15.88
N ALA A 26 -9.65 8.78 17.02
CA ALA A 26 -8.72 9.36 17.99
C ALA A 26 -7.32 9.57 17.38
N VAL A 27 -6.77 8.54 16.71
CA VAL A 27 -5.49 8.65 16.00
C VAL A 27 -5.53 9.77 14.96
N SER A 28 -6.58 9.83 14.14
CA SER A 28 -6.70 10.87 13.11
C SER A 28 -6.74 12.29 13.68
N GLN A 29 -7.32 12.48 14.87
CA GLN A 29 -7.39 13.78 15.55
C GLN A 29 -6.07 14.13 16.26
N THR A 30 -5.43 13.16 16.90
CA THR A 30 -4.18 13.39 17.66
C THR A 30 -2.99 13.66 16.73
N PHE A 31 -2.95 13.05 15.55
CA PHE A 31 -1.85 13.17 14.59
C PHE A 31 -2.14 14.16 13.45
N VAL A 32 -3.01 15.16 13.67
CA VAL A 32 -3.20 16.25 12.71
C VAL A 32 -1.88 17.01 12.55
N LEU A 33 -1.45 17.17 11.30
CA LEU A 33 -0.21 17.87 10.97
C LEU A 33 -0.36 19.38 11.18
N ASN A 34 0.68 20.01 11.73
CA ASN A 34 0.73 21.46 11.89
C ASN A 34 0.71 22.14 10.51
N PRO A 35 -0.22 23.09 10.23
CA PRO A 35 -0.32 23.75 8.93
C PRO A 35 0.95 24.51 8.51
N THR A 36 1.79 24.95 9.46
CA THR A 36 3.08 25.57 9.17
C THR A 36 4.02 24.65 8.37
N LEU A 37 3.84 23.32 8.46
CA LEU A 37 4.64 22.37 7.69
C LEU A 37 4.51 22.58 6.17
N LYS A 38 3.40 23.17 5.68
CA LYS A 38 3.24 23.48 4.25
C LYS A 38 4.24 24.51 3.73
N THR A 39 4.80 25.35 4.60
CA THR A 39 5.68 26.45 4.20
C THR A 39 7.17 26.19 4.47
N LEU A 40 7.51 25.06 5.07
CA LEU A 40 8.90 24.74 5.43
C LEU A 40 9.73 24.23 4.25
N GLY A 41 9.09 23.67 3.22
CA GLY A 41 9.77 23.14 2.05
C GLY A 41 10.28 24.26 1.13
N ALA A 42 11.55 24.18 0.75
CA ALA A 42 12.14 24.99 -0.32
C ALA A 42 12.07 24.25 -1.66
N ALA A 43 12.30 24.96 -2.77
CA ALA A 43 12.20 24.39 -4.11
C ALA A 43 13.13 23.18 -4.33
N ASP A 44 14.30 23.16 -3.68
CA ASP A 44 15.29 22.07 -3.73
C ASP A 44 15.02 20.94 -2.72
N THR A 45 13.99 21.08 -1.89
CA THR A 45 13.62 20.04 -0.91
C THR A 45 13.08 18.82 -1.64
N PHE A 46 13.68 17.66 -1.39
CA PHE A 46 13.20 16.40 -1.95
C PHE A 46 11.80 16.05 -1.45
N LEU A 47 10.87 15.88 -2.38
CA LEU A 47 9.57 15.29 -2.12
C LEU A 47 9.60 13.77 -2.33
N CYS A 48 10.27 13.30 -3.38
CA CYS A 48 10.34 11.87 -3.72
C CYS A 48 11.78 11.39 -3.72
N ARG A 49 12.20 10.75 -2.61
CA ARG A 49 13.55 10.21 -2.49
C ARG A 49 13.85 9.06 -3.46
N CYS A 50 12.86 8.28 -3.88
CA CYS A 50 13.13 7.13 -4.77
C CYS A 50 13.42 7.54 -6.22
N GLU A 51 12.99 8.73 -6.63
CA GLU A 51 13.19 9.23 -8.00
C GLU A 51 13.93 10.58 -7.98
N ASP A 52 14.47 10.95 -6.81
CA ASP A 52 15.16 12.23 -6.54
C ASP A 52 14.42 13.48 -7.06
N VAL A 53 13.09 13.51 -6.89
CA VAL A 53 12.23 14.65 -7.30
C VAL A 53 12.08 15.64 -6.15
N THR A 54 12.36 16.91 -6.44
CA THR A 54 12.23 18.07 -5.54
C THR A 54 10.83 18.70 -5.60
N LEU A 55 10.50 19.58 -4.64
CA LEU A 55 9.24 20.32 -4.64
C LEU A 55 9.12 21.25 -5.87
N GLY A 56 10.21 21.93 -6.25
CA GLY A 56 10.21 22.87 -7.37
C GLY A 56 9.91 22.22 -8.72
N GLU A 57 10.27 20.94 -8.88
CA GLU A 57 9.99 20.19 -10.11
C GLU A 57 8.50 19.85 -10.31
N ILE A 58 7.68 19.93 -9.25
CA ILE A 58 6.27 19.56 -9.31
C ILE A 58 5.30 20.66 -8.85
N ASP A 59 5.79 21.82 -8.41
CA ASP A 59 4.96 22.91 -7.87
C ASP A 59 3.93 23.42 -8.89
N ALA A 60 4.27 23.40 -10.18
CA ALA A 60 3.37 23.78 -11.27
C ALA A 60 2.36 22.68 -11.68
N ALA A 61 2.42 21.48 -11.08
CA ALA A 61 1.53 20.39 -11.45
C ALA A 61 0.11 20.63 -10.94
N THR A 62 -0.90 20.28 -11.74
CA THR A 62 -2.32 20.46 -11.39
C THR A 62 -2.88 19.36 -10.49
N GLY A 63 -2.08 18.35 -10.16
CA GLY A 63 -2.51 17.20 -9.39
C GLY A 63 -1.52 16.04 -9.44
N TRP A 64 -1.78 15.03 -8.62
CA TRP A 64 -0.90 13.86 -8.47
C TRP A 64 -0.55 13.17 -9.78
N THR A 65 -1.52 12.96 -10.67
CA THR A 65 -1.29 12.29 -11.96
C THR A 65 -0.36 13.10 -12.86
N ALA A 66 -0.54 14.42 -12.92
CA ALA A 66 0.32 15.30 -13.70
C ALA A 66 1.74 15.30 -13.12
N ALA A 67 1.89 15.51 -11.81
CA ALA A 67 3.19 15.45 -11.14
C ALA A 67 3.90 14.13 -11.40
N LYS A 68 3.21 13.00 -11.22
CA LYS A 68 3.75 11.65 -11.47
C LYS A 68 4.21 11.47 -12.91
N LEU A 69 3.39 11.80 -13.90
CA LEU A 69 3.73 11.54 -15.31
C LEU A 69 4.89 12.41 -15.80
N HIS A 70 5.00 13.66 -15.32
CA HIS A 70 6.04 14.59 -15.77
C HIS A 70 7.37 14.41 -15.02
N SER A 71 7.33 14.14 -13.71
CA SER A 71 8.53 14.05 -12.85
C SER A 71 8.93 12.63 -12.46
N ARG A 72 8.11 11.62 -12.78
CA ARG A 72 8.21 10.24 -12.28
C ARG A 72 7.96 10.05 -10.79
N CYS A 73 7.59 11.08 -10.03
CA CYS A 73 7.37 10.95 -8.59
C CYS A 73 6.40 9.79 -8.26
N GLY A 74 6.80 8.92 -7.33
CA GLY A 74 6.01 7.76 -6.93
C GLY A 74 6.06 6.56 -7.89
N MET A 75 6.97 6.53 -8.85
CA MET A 75 7.25 5.33 -9.68
C MET A 75 8.35 4.42 -9.12
N GLY A 76 9.13 4.88 -8.14
CA GLY A 76 10.23 4.11 -7.57
C GLY A 76 9.78 2.97 -6.64
N ALA A 77 10.72 2.31 -5.97
CA ALA A 77 10.45 1.11 -5.16
C ALA A 77 9.36 1.30 -4.07
N CYS A 78 9.23 2.51 -3.52
CA CYS A 78 8.17 2.82 -2.55
C CYS A 78 6.77 2.95 -3.17
N GLN A 79 6.66 3.01 -4.49
CA GLN A 79 5.42 3.14 -5.27
C GLN A 79 4.52 4.30 -4.78
N GLY A 80 5.14 5.41 -4.39
CA GLY A 80 4.42 6.60 -3.97
C GLY A 80 3.91 6.60 -2.53
N LYS A 81 4.19 5.56 -1.71
CA LYS A 81 3.72 5.48 -0.32
C LYS A 81 4.07 6.69 0.54
N ILE A 82 5.22 7.32 0.26
CA ILE A 82 5.74 8.46 1.04
C ILE A 82 5.41 9.78 0.35
N CYS A 83 5.78 9.94 -0.92
CA CYS A 83 5.60 11.20 -1.62
C CYS A 83 4.13 11.52 -1.94
N ALA A 84 3.25 10.53 -2.14
CA ALA A 84 1.81 10.81 -2.35
C ALA A 84 1.12 11.30 -1.08
N THR A 85 1.50 10.79 0.10
CA THR A 85 0.96 11.27 1.38
C THR A 85 1.49 12.66 1.72
N ALA A 86 2.76 12.93 1.42
CA ALA A 86 3.33 14.26 1.55
C ALA A 86 2.64 15.26 0.60
N ALA A 87 2.47 14.90 -0.67
CA ALA A 87 1.76 15.73 -1.66
C ALA A 87 0.31 16.00 -1.27
N ARG A 88 -0.39 15.04 -0.66
CA ARG A 88 -1.72 15.27 -0.08
C ARG A 88 -1.70 16.37 0.97
N HIS A 89 -0.71 16.40 1.86
CA HIS A 89 -0.66 17.44 2.88
C HIS A 89 -0.25 18.80 2.28
N LEU A 90 0.78 18.82 1.42
CA LEU A 90 1.34 20.06 0.88
C LEU A 90 0.41 20.74 -0.12
N PHE A 91 -0.19 19.96 -1.04
CA PHE A 91 -0.98 20.49 -2.17
C PHE A 91 -2.47 20.14 -2.10
N ASP A 92 -2.92 19.49 -1.02
CA ASP A 92 -4.30 19.03 -0.84
C ASP A 92 -4.79 18.07 -1.94
N TRP A 93 -3.86 17.43 -2.66
CA TRP A 93 -4.20 16.45 -3.70
C TRP A 93 -4.75 15.15 -3.11
N PRO A 94 -5.71 14.50 -3.77
CA PRO A 94 -6.22 13.21 -3.32
C PRO A 94 -5.12 12.13 -3.42
N ILE A 95 -5.11 11.21 -2.46
CA ILE A 95 -4.23 10.02 -2.54
C ILE A 95 -4.76 9.10 -3.64
N PRO A 96 -3.92 8.71 -4.61
CA PRO A 96 -4.31 7.74 -5.63
C PRO A 96 -4.62 6.39 -4.99
N GLN A 97 -5.57 5.64 -5.56
CA GLN A 97 -5.77 4.27 -5.11
C GLN A 97 -4.55 3.40 -5.45
N PRO A 98 -4.01 2.64 -4.48
CA PRO A 98 -2.89 1.76 -4.73
C PRO A 98 -3.30 0.62 -5.67
N ARG A 99 -2.45 0.28 -6.62
CA ARG A 99 -2.62 -0.88 -7.50
C ARG A 99 -1.86 -2.06 -6.93
N VAL A 100 -2.39 -3.26 -7.12
CA VAL A 100 -1.66 -4.49 -6.81
C VAL A 100 -0.52 -4.70 -7.82
N PRO A 101 0.62 -5.25 -7.40
CA PRO A 101 0.95 -5.65 -6.03
C PRO A 101 1.30 -4.46 -5.12
N LEU A 102 0.80 -4.46 -3.87
CA LEU A 102 0.98 -3.34 -2.90
C LEU A 102 2.44 -3.12 -2.48
N THR A 103 3.25 -4.16 -2.61
CA THR A 103 4.70 -4.17 -2.45
C THR A 103 5.28 -4.85 -3.68
N PRO A 104 6.45 -4.42 -4.19
CA PRO A 104 7.14 -5.15 -5.24
C PRO A 104 7.25 -6.63 -4.87
N ALA A 105 6.82 -7.49 -5.79
CA ALA A 105 6.91 -8.94 -5.65
C ALA A 105 7.82 -9.46 -6.75
N ARG A 106 8.65 -10.44 -6.41
CA ARG A 106 9.50 -11.08 -7.41
C ARG A 106 8.65 -11.92 -8.35
N LEU A 107 9.00 -11.91 -9.63
CA LEU A 107 8.29 -12.70 -10.63
C LEU A 107 8.35 -14.19 -10.30
N GLU A 108 9.50 -14.68 -9.80
CA GLU A 108 9.68 -16.08 -9.37
C GLU A 108 8.68 -16.49 -8.28
N THR A 109 8.49 -15.63 -7.27
CA THR A 109 7.54 -15.90 -6.18
C THR A 109 6.14 -16.01 -6.73
N LEU A 110 5.74 -15.10 -7.62
CA LEU A 110 4.42 -15.13 -8.24
C LEU A 110 4.22 -16.35 -9.14
N ALA A 111 5.26 -16.78 -9.87
CA ALA A 111 5.21 -17.95 -10.74
C ALA A 111 5.07 -19.27 -9.96
N LEU A 112 5.55 -19.31 -8.72
CA LEU A 112 5.44 -20.47 -7.82
C LEU A 112 4.14 -20.50 -7.02
N LEU A 113 3.32 -19.44 -7.04
CA LEU A 113 2.03 -19.44 -6.37
C LEU A 113 1.10 -20.46 -7.04
N ALA A 114 0.45 -21.28 -6.21
CA ALA A 114 -0.65 -22.10 -6.69
C ALA A 114 -1.73 -21.20 -7.32
N PRO A 115 -2.38 -21.61 -8.43
CA PRO A 115 -3.49 -20.86 -9.00
C PRO A 115 -4.53 -20.54 -7.94
N HIS A 116 -5.05 -19.31 -7.95
CA HIS A 116 -6.05 -18.89 -6.98
C HIS A 116 -7.28 -19.83 -7.06
N PRO A 117 -7.77 -20.36 -5.93
CA PRO A 117 -8.83 -21.39 -5.91
C PRO A 117 -10.18 -20.91 -6.42
N ASN A 118 -10.35 -19.59 -6.59
CA ASN A 118 -11.52 -18.98 -7.20
C ASN A 118 -11.15 -18.38 -8.57
N PRO A 119 -11.97 -18.54 -9.61
CA PRO A 119 -11.71 -17.94 -10.92
C PRO A 119 -11.54 -16.42 -10.78
N LEU A 120 -10.47 -15.87 -11.37
CA LEU A 120 -10.34 -14.41 -11.47
C LEU A 120 -11.46 -13.87 -12.37
N PRO A 121 -12.01 -12.69 -12.07
CA PRO A 121 -13.16 -12.10 -12.78
C PRO A 121 -12.90 -11.82 -14.27
N GLN A 122 -11.65 -11.98 -14.75
CA GLN A 122 -11.23 -11.70 -16.12
C GLN A 122 -10.76 -12.96 -16.90
N GLY A 123 -11.01 -14.17 -16.40
CA GLY A 123 -10.88 -15.40 -17.21
C GLY A 123 -9.46 -15.95 -17.40
N GLU A 124 -8.45 -15.42 -16.71
CA GLU A 124 -7.09 -15.95 -16.74
C GLU A 124 -6.83 -16.79 -15.48
N GLY A 125 -6.66 -18.11 -15.65
CA GLY A 125 -6.45 -19.03 -14.51
C GLY A 125 -6.42 -20.53 -14.82
N ALA A 126 -6.27 -20.94 -16.09
CA ALA A 126 -6.27 -22.36 -16.48
C ALA A 126 -4.93 -22.83 -17.08
N GLY A 127 -3.82 -22.10 -16.86
CA GLY A 127 -2.50 -22.51 -17.31
C GLY A 127 -1.74 -23.25 -16.21
N LYS A 128 -1.41 -24.53 -16.41
CA LYS A 128 -0.37 -25.21 -15.61
C LYS A 128 0.97 -24.61 -16.03
N VAL A 129 1.59 -23.79 -15.19
CA VAL A 129 2.96 -23.32 -15.42
C VAL A 129 3.90 -24.34 -14.77
N SER A 130 4.57 -25.18 -15.56
CA SER A 130 5.62 -26.06 -15.03
C SER A 130 6.97 -25.37 -15.19
N PHE A 131 7.60 -24.98 -14.08
CA PHE A 131 9.01 -24.60 -14.07
C PHE A 131 9.84 -25.81 -13.63
N SER A 132 10.74 -26.27 -14.50
CA SER A 132 11.80 -27.21 -14.14
C SER A 132 13.10 -26.40 -13.99
N GLY A 133 13.67 -26.37 -12.78
CA GLY A 133 15.01 -25.81 -12.56
C GLY A 133 15.17 -24.64 -11.58
N VAL A 134 14.20 -24.36 -10.69
CA VAL A 134 14.45 -23.43 -9.58
C VAL A 134 14.63 -24.23 -8.29
N GLU A 135 15.87 -24.39 -7.86
CA GLU A 135 16.18 -24.86 -6.51
C GLU A 135 15.75 -23.76 -5.53
N VAL A 136 14.73 -24.04 -4.74
CA VAL A 136 14.20 -23.11 -3.74
C VAL A 136 15.24 -23.00 -2.63
N ILE A 137 15.99 -21.90 -2.59
CA ILE A 137 16.66 -21.47 -1.36
C ILE A 137 15.55 -20.95 -0.45
N CYS A 138 15.00 -21.85 0.37
CA CYS A 138 14.16 -21.48 1.48
C CYS A 138 15.07 -20.79 2.50
N ASP A 139 15.05 -19.45 2.55
CA ASP A 139 15.56 -18.74 3.72
C ASP A 139 14.73 -19.22 4.90
N ARG A 140 15.40 -20.03 5.72
CA ARG A 140 14.94 -20.59 6.98
C ARG A 140 14.34 -19.47 7.84
N VAL A 141 13.02 -19.33 7.80
CA VAL A 141 12.29 -18.60 8.85
C VAL A 141 12.36 -19.50 10.06
N ASP A 142 13.20 -19.15 11.02
CA ASP A 142 13.26 -19.82 12.31
C ASP A 142 11.85 -19.90 12.90
N THR A 143 11.31 -21.11 12.96
CA THR A 143 10.10 -21.42 13.70
C THR A 143 10.42 -21.22 15.18
N GLU A 144 9.81 -20.21 15.80
CA GLU A 144 9.90 -20.01 17.24
C GLU A 144 9.41 -21.27 17.96
N GLU A 145 10.34 -21.90 18.66
CA GLU A 145 10.14 -22.95 19.64
C GLU A 145 9.17 -22.51 20.73
N GLU A 146 8.25 -23.42 21.01
CA GLU A 146 7.51 -23.62 22.24
C GLU A 146 8.32 -23.23 23.49
N CYS A 147 7.95 -22.11 24.14
CA CYS A 147 8.45 -21.76 25.47
C CYS A 147 7.28 -21.78 26.46
N THR A 148 6.89 -23.00 26.84
CA THR A 148 6.21 -23.27 28.11
C THR A 148 7.14 -22.88 29.25
N LYS A 149 6.68 -21.94 30.08
CA LYS A 149 6.99 -21.90 31.50
C LYS A 149 5.68 -21.95 32.28
#